data_AF-A0A820A0K5-F1
#
_entry.id   AF-A0A820A0K5-F1
#
_cell.length_a   1.000
_cell.length_b   1.000
_cell.length_c   1.000
_cell.angle_alpha   90.00
_cell.angle_beta   90.00
_cell.angle_gamma   90.00
#
_symmetry.space_group_name_H-M   'P 1'
#
loop_
_entity.id
_entity.type
_entity.pdbx_description
1 polymer ?
#
loop_
_entity_poly.entity_id
_entity_poly.type
_entity_poly.pdbx_seq_one_letter_code
_entity_poly.pdbx_strand_id
1 'polypeptide(L)'
;MRDIPPLKDYMPKQISSTKPYGTFEEFYPYYLHEHTQKTTRQFHYIGTILFLLYILTKPILLIPMIAGGLAAYSIIPFARHLSTGLAEVILFLIIYFTGGKLLTHSFIKTFIPLLLGYGFSWIGHFAFELNKPAAFVYPTYSFFGDMHMMYDAVKG
;
A
#
# COMPACT_ATOMS: atom_id res chain seq x y z
N MET A 1 11.19 2.70 17.61
CA MET A 1 11.32 2.85 16.14
C MET A 1 12.53 2.04 15.79
N ARG A 2 12.35 0.93 15.08
CA ARG A 2 13.49 0.12 14.62
C ARG A 2 14.37 0.99 13.73
N ASP A 3 15.68 0.88 13.92
CA ASP A 3 16.65 1.49 13.02
C ASP A 3 16.42 0.94 11.60
N ILE A 4 16.46 1.82 10.60
CA ILE A 4 16.34 1.42 9.20
C ILE A 4 17.61 0.62 8.86
N PRO A 5 17.50 -0.68 8.57
CA PRO A 5 18.69 -1.49 8.33
C PRO A 5 19.34 -1.06 7.00
N PRO A 6 20.64 -1.31 6.76
CA PRO A 6 21.32 -0.80 5.57
C PRO A 6 20.73 -1.35 4.26
N LEU A 7 20.42 -0.47 3.29
CA LEU A 7 19.83 -0.86 1.99
C LEU A 7 20.60 -1.96 1.25
N LYS A 8 21.94 -1.95 1.36
CA LYS A 8 22.83 -2.91 0.69
C LYS A 8 22.50 -4.38 1.01
N ASP A 9 21.97 -4.64 2.21
CA ASP A 9 21.69 -6.00 2.69
C ASP A 9 20.38 -6.57 2.09
N TYR A 10 19.59 -5.71 1.45
CA TYR A 10 18.30 -6.03 0.84
C TYR A 10 18.23 -5.61 -0.62
N MET A 11 19.39 -5.39 -1.25
CA MET A 11 19.43 -5.17 -2.69
C MET A 11 18.89 -6.42 -3.39
N PRO A 12 17.92 -6.24 -4.30
CA PRO A 12 17.29 -7.36 -4.97
C PRO A 12 18.34 -8.10 -5.80
N LYS A 13 18.32 -9.43 -5.75
CA LYS A 13 19.14 -10.30 -6.61
C LYS A 13 18.59 -10.24 -8.02
N GLN A 14 18.87 -9.14 -8.75
CA GLN A 14 18.28 -8.75 -10.05
C GLN A 14 17.43 -9.83 -10.75
N ILE A 15 16.10 -9.75 -10.58
CA ILE A 15 15.12 -10.66 -11.22
C ILE A 15 14.38 -9.95 -12.38
N SER A 16 14.23 -8.62 -12.32
CA SER A 16 13.60 -7.77 -13.34
C SER A 16 14.25 -6.38 -13.30
N SER A 17 14.48 -5.76 -14.47
CA SER A 17 15.04 -4.41 -14.57
C SER A 17 14.04 -3.31 -14.17
N THR A 18 12.73 -3.63 -14.12
CA THR A 18 11.66 -2.67 -13.88
C THR A 18 11.07 -2.79 -12.48
N LYS A 19 10.77 -4.01 -12.02
CA LYS A 19 10.32 -4.32 -10.65
C LYS A 19 11.22 -5.37 -9.99
N PRO A 20 12.33 -4.94 -9.38
CA PRO A 20 13.34 -5.89 -8.92
C PRO A 20 12.97 -6.70 -7.66
N TYR A 21 11.98 -6.31 -6.85
CA TYR A 21 11.65 -7.00 -5.57
C TYR A 21 10.65 -8.15 -5.77
N GLY A 22 11.10 -9.38 -5.55
CA GLY A 22 10.45 -10.68 -5.75
C GLY A 22 9.24 -10.93 -4.85
N THR A 23 9.46 -10.62 -3.58
CA THR A 23 8.55 -10.90 -2.48
C THR A 23 8.36 -9.66 -1.62
N PHE A 24 7.42 -9.73 -0.67
CA PHE A 24 7.21 -8.64 0.27
C PHE A 24 8.42 -8.46 1.19
N GLU A 25 9.08 -9.54 1.60
CA GLU A 25 10.27 -9.52 2.48
C GLU A 25 11.45 -8.80 1.82
N GLU A 26 11.63 -8.98 0.51
CA GLU A 26 12.65 -8.25 -0.26
C GLU A 26 12.27 -6.77 -0.43
N PHE A 27 10.97 -6.47 -0.58
CA PHE A 27 10.46 -5.11 -0.78
C PHE A 27 10.45 -4.25 0.49
N TYR A 28 10.12 -4.83 1.64
CA TYR A 28 9.83 -4.07 2.86
C TYR A 28 11.00 -3.18 3.35
N PRO A 29 12.26 -3.63 3.33
CA PRO A 29 13.40 -2.78 3.67
C PRO A 29 13.56 -1.58 2.74
N TYR A 30 13.34 -1.77 1.43
CA TYR A 30 13.28 -0.65 0.48
C TYR A 30 12.14 0.30 0.82
N TYR A 31 10.95 -0.23 1.12
CA TYR A 31 9.82 0.58 1.55
C TYR A 31 10.17 1.44 2.78
N LEU A 32 10.84 0.91 3.81
CA LEU A 32 11.25 1.71 4.97
C LEU A 32 12.25 2.84 4.61
N HIS A 33 13.13 2.62 3.64
CA HIS A 33 14.03 3.68 3.15
C HIS A 33 13.29 4.79 2.40
N GLU A 34 12.16 4.48 1.76
CA GLU A 34 11.29 5.50 1.15
C GLU A 34 10.47 6.27 2.20
N HIS A 35 10.64 5.98 3.50
CA HIS A 35 9.93 6.58 4.62
C HIS A 35 10.91 6.91 5.76
N THR A 36 12.04 7.54 5.45
CA THR A 36 13.07 7.85 6.46
C THR A 36 12.63 8.97 7.40
N GLN A 37 11.80 9.91 6.94
CA GLN A 37 11.34 11.01 7.75
C GLN A 37 10.23 10.58 8.71
N LYS A 38 10.38 10.96 9.99
CA LYS A 38 9.38 10.69 11.03
C LYS A 38 8.01 11.25 10.65
N THR A 39 7.97 12.45 10.07
CA THR A 39 6.73 13.10 9.66
C THR A 39 6.01 12.32 8.57
N THR A 40 6.73 11.82 7.55
CA THR A 40 6.17 10.94 6.51
C THR A 40 5.50 9.73 7.15
N ARG A 41 6.18 9.03 8.05
CA ARG A 41 5.61 7.88 8.77
C ARG A 41 4.35 8.25 9.58
N GLN A 42 4.33 9.41 10.23
CA GLN A 42 3.15 9.88 10.97
C GLN A 42 1.94 10.10 10.07
N PHE A 43 2.12 10.68 8.88
CA PHE A 43 1.04 10.86 7.90
C PHE A 43 0.46 9.53 7.43
N HIS A 44 1.33 8.54 7.21
CA HIS A 44 0.91 7.16 6.96
C HIS A 44 0.10 6.59 8.11
N TYR A 45 0.59 6.72 9.35
CA TYR A 45 -0.14 6.22 10.52
C TYR A 45 -1.53 6.84 10.68
N ILE A 46 -1.64 8.16 10.48
CA ILE A 46 -2.93 8.86 10.51
C ILE A 46 -3.86 8.31 9.42
N GLY A 47 -3.36 8.17 8.19
CA GLY A 47 -4.12 7.61 7.07
C GLY A 47 -4.61 6.19 7.35
N THR A 48 -3.73 5.32 7.85
CA THR A 48 -4.07 3.94 8.23
C THR A 48 -5.13 3.89 9.34
N ILE A 49 -5.02 4.72 10.38
CA ILE A 49 -6.00 4.78 11.47
C ILE A 49 -7.36 5.25 10.93
N LEU A 50 -7.40 6.31 10.14
CA LEU A 50 -8.66 6.82 9.55
C LEU A 50 -9.30 5.80 8.62
N PHE A 51 -8.50 5.10 7.81
CA PHE A 51 -8.95 3.97 6.99
C PHE A 51 -9.60 2.88 7.86
N LEU A 52 -8.92 2.42 8.91
CA LEU A 52 -9.42 1.36 9.78
C LEU A 52 -10.70 1.79 10.51
N LEU A 53 -10.73 3.01 11.07
CA LEU A 53 -11.92 3.56 11.72
C LEU A 53 -13.12 3.62 10.76
N TYR A 54 -12.90 4.03 9.51
CA TYR A 54 -13.97 4.03 8.52
C TYR A 54 -14.47 2.62 8.21
N ILE A 55 -13.55 1.67 8.02
CA ILE A 55 -13.88 0.25 7.79
C ILE A 55 -14.68 -0.33 8.96
N LEU A 56 -14.40 0.05 10.21
CA LEU A 56 -15.21 -0.37 11.37
C LEU A 56 -16.67 0.09 11.28
N THR A 57 -16.96 1.23 10.65
CA THR A 57 -18.34 1.70 10.44
C THR A 57 -19.06 0.98 9.29
N LYS A 58 -18.29 0.34 8.39
CA LYS A 58 -18.74 -0.35 7.17
C LYS A 58 -17.96 -1.65 6.96
N PRO A 59 -18.02 -2.62 7.89
CA PRO A 59 -17.21 -3.83 7.81
C PRO A 59 -17.53 -4.66 6.57
N ILE A 60 -18.72 -4.48 5.98
CA ILE A 60 -19.10 -5.11 4.70
C ILE A 60 -18.14 -4.78 3.54
N LEU A 61 -17.44 -3.64 3.60
CA LEU A 61 -16.42 -3.27 2.61
C LEU A 61 -15.16 -4.14 2.69
N LEU A 62 -14.96 -4.92 3.77
CA LEU A 62 -13.86 -5.89 3.86
C LEU A 62 -13.96 -6.98 2.80
N ILE A 63 -15.18 -7.41 2.45
CA ILE A 63 -15.38 -8.47 1.44
C ILE A 63 -14.77 -8.08 0.09
N PRO A 64 -15.17 -6.96 -0.56
CA PRO A 64 -14.59 -6.55 -1.82
C PRO A 64 -13.13 -6.09 -1.69
N MET A 65 -12.73 -5.58 -0.52
CA MET A 65 -11.33 -5.20 -0.24
C MET A 65 -10.40 -6.43 -0.27
N ILE A 66 -10.78 -7.50 0.45
CA ILE A 66 -10.01 -8.74 0.50
C ILE A 66 -10.02 -9.41 -0.88
N ALA A 67 -11.18 -9.49 -1.53
CA ALA A 67 -11.28 -10.07 -2.87
C ALA A 67 -10.40 -9.34 -3.90
N GLY A 68 -10.47 -8.00 -3.93
CA GLY A 68 -9.62 -7.19 -4.80
C GLY A 68 -8.14 -7.31 -4.44
N GLY A 69 -7.81 -7.33 -3.15
CA GLY A 69 -6.43 -7.46 -2.66
C GLY A 69 -5.80 -8.80 -3.03
N LEU A 70 -6.54 -9.90 -2.86
CA LEU A 70 -6.10 -11.25 -3.27
C LEU A 70 -5.92 -11.34 -4.78
N ALA A 71 -6.82 -10.75 -5.56
CA ALA A 71 -6.71 -10.72 -7.02
C ALA A 71 -5.50 -9.89 -7.47
N ALA A 72 -5.26 -8.73 -6.86
CA ALA A 72 -4.07 -7.92 -7.18
C ALA A 72 -2.77 -8.65 -6.77
N TYR A 73 -2.76 -9.31 -5.62
CA TYR A 73 -1.62 -10.10 -5.15
C TYR A 73 -1.31 -11.29 -6.07
N SER A 74 -2.34 -12.00 -6.54
CA SER A 74 -2.15 -13.19 -7.38
C SER A 74 -1.55 -12.87 -8.75
N ILE A 75 -1.72 -11.64 -9.25
CA ILE A 75 -1.14 -11.23 -10.53
C ILE A 75 0.29 -10.70 -10.41
N ILE A 76 0.83 -10.49 -9.19
CA ILE A 76 2.18 -9.93 -9.01
C ILE A 76 3.22 -10.68 -9.83
N PRO A 77 3.33 -12.03 -9.82
CA PRO A 77 4.34 -12.76 -10.61
C PRO A 77 4.30 -12.45 -12.11
N PHE A 78 3.10 -12.15 -12.63
CA PHE A 78 2.88 -11.79 -14.02
C PHE A 78 3.01 -10.28 -14.25
N ALA A 79 2.78 -9.42 -13.27
CA ALA A 79 2.89 -7.97 -13.44
C ALA A 79 4.33 -7.43 -13.28
N ARG A 80 5.31 -8.28 -12.91
CA ARG A 80 6.71 -7.89 -12.59
C ARG A 80 7.51 -7.32 -13.75
N HIS A 81 7.10 -7.59 -14.99
CA HIS A 81 7.75 -7.04 -16.17
C HIS A 81 7.25 -5.64 -16.53
N LEU A 82 6.13 -5.21 -15.95
CA LEU A 82 5.60 -3.87 -16.13
C LEU A 82 6.37 -2.87 -15.26
N SER A 83 6.61 -1.67 -15.77
CA SER A 83 7.28 -0.59 -15.04
C SER A 83 6.43 0.08 -13.97
N THR A 84 5.13 -0.24 -13.89
CA THR A 84 4.17 0.39 -12.98
C THR A 84 3.26 -0.63 -12.32
N GLY A 85 2.64 -0.22 -11.21
CA GLY A 85 1.60 -0.97 -10.51
C GLY A 85 0.21 -0.91 -11.14
N LEU A 86 0.05 -0.31 -12.32
CA LEU A 86 -1.29 -0.01 -12.85
C LEU A 86 -2.16 -1.25 -13.05
N ALA A 87 -1.59 -2.39 -13.47
CA ALA A 87 -2.34 -3.63 -13.62
C ALA A 87 -2.95 -4.11 -12.29
N GLU A 88 -2.15 -4.09 -11.21
CA GLU A 88 -2.57 -4.44 -9.84
C GLU A 88 -3.68 -3.49 -9.36
N VAL A 89 -3.48 -2.17 -9.52
CA VAL A 89 -4.46 -1.16 -9.11
C VAL A 89 -5.76 -1.28 -9.89
N ILE A 90 -5.72 -1.38 -11.22
CA ILE A 90 -6.93 -1.47 -12.04
C ILE A 90 -7.73 -2.71 -11.66
N LEU A 91 -7.08 -3.87 -11.51
CA LEU A 91 -7.73 -5.10 -11.10
C LEU A 91 -8.38 -4.96 -9.72
N PHE A 92 -7.62 -4.43 -8.75
CA PHE A 92 -8.14 -4.14 -7.40
C PHE A 92 -9.36 -3.22 -7.47
N LEU A 93 -9.27 -2.08 -8.16
CA LEU A 93 -10.32 -1.06 -8.20
C LEU A 93 -11.58 -1.58 -8.89
N ILE A 94 -11.47 -2.37 -9.96
CA ILE A 94 -12.64 -2.97 -10.63
C ILE A 94 -13.41 -3.86 -9.65
N ILE A 95 -12.72 -4.78 -8.97
CA ILE A 95 -13.34 -5.71 -8.01
C ILE A 95 -13.89 -4.95 -6.81
N TYR A 96 -13.07 -4.04 -6.25
CA TYR A 96 -13.40 -3.29 -5.07
C TYR A 96 -14.62 -2.39 -5.27
N PHE A 97 -14.66 -1.61 -6.34
CA PHE A 97 -15.78 -0.71 -6.61
C PHE A 97 -17.03 -1.44 -7.09
N THR A 98 -16.90 -2.53 -7.84
CA THR A 98 -18.07 -3.33 -8.24
C THR A 98 -18.72 -3.96 -7.01
N GLY A 99 -17.95 -4.69 -6.20
CA GLY A 99 -18.48 -5.30 -4.98
C GLY A 99 -18.90 -4.29 -3.92
N GLY A 100 -18.12 -3.22 -3.73
CA GLY A 100 -18.45 -2.15 -2.80
C GLY A 100 -19.73 -1.40 -3.16
N LYS A 101 -19.96 -1.10 -4.45
CA LYS A 101 -21.23 -0.54 -4.93
C LYS A 101 -22.38 -1.49 -4.67
N LEU A 102 -22.22 -2.78 -4.95
CA LEU A 102 -23.29 -3.78 -4.73
C LEU A 102 -23.67 -3.89 -3.25
N LEU A 103 -22.69 -3.85 -2.35
CA LEU A 103 -22.91 -4.06 -0.91
C LEU A 103 -23.29 -2.79 -0.14
N THR A 104 -22.84 -1.61 -0.57
CA THR A 104 -23.11 -0.34 0.12
C THR A 104 -24.13 0.56 -0.60
N HIS A 105 -24.52 0.17 -1.82
CA HIS A 105 -25.34 0.96 -2.75
C HIS A 105 -24.78 2.37 -3.01
N SER A 106 -23.48 2.60 -2.84
CA SER A 106 -22.87 3.92 -2.99
C SER A 106 -21.39 3.86 -3.38
N PHE A 107 -21.05 4.51 -4.50
CA PHE A 107 -19.65 4.71 -4.89
C PHE A 107 -18.89 5.59 -3.91
N ILE A 108 -19.53 6.64 -3.39
CA ILE A 108 -18.91 7.58 -2.44
C ILE A 108 -18.49 6.85 -1.17
N LYS A 109 -19.40 6.05 -0.58
CA LYS A 109 -19.08 5.26 0.62
C LYS A 109 -17.94 4.27 0.39
N THR A 110 -17.83 3.75 -0.83
CA THR A 110 -16.75 2.84 -1.23
C THR A 110 -15.43 3.57 -1.46
N PHE A 111 -15.47 4.83 -1.94
CA PHE A 111 -14.27 5.61 -2.23
C PHE A 111 -13.59 6.20 -0.99
N ILE A 112 -14.37 6.66 0.00
CA ILE A 112 -13.87 7.30 1.22
C ILE A 112 -12.67 6.58 1.88
N PRO A 113 -12.68 5.25 2.12
CA PRO A 113 -11.55 4.60 2.78
C PRO A 113 -10.25 4.70 1.96
N LEU A 114 -10.33 4.60 0.62
CA LEU A 114 -9.15 4.76 -0.23
C LEU A 114 -8.60 6.19 -0.14
N LEU A 115 -9.49 7.20 -0.12
CA LEU A 115 -9.10 8.59 0.05
C LEU A 115 -8.43 8.84 1.41
N LEU A 116 -8.98 8.28 2.49
CA LEU A 116 -8.43 8.44 3.84
C LEU A 116 -7.07 7.76 4.01
N GLY A 117 -6.88 6.56 3.44
CA GLY A 117 -5.60 5.87 3.47
C GLY A 117 -4.55 6.59 2.62
N TYR A 118 -4.78 6.67 1.31
CA TYR A 118 -3.78 7.16 0.35
C TYR A 118 -3.59 8.68 0.34
N GLY A 119 -4.65 9.45 0.60
CA GLY A 119 -4.57 10.91 0.57
C GLY A 119 -3.61 11.45 1.62
N PHE A 120 -3.64 10.90 2.83
CA PHE A 120 -2.73 11.31 3.91
C PHE A 120 -1.30 10.83 3.68
N SER A 121 -1.10 9.59 3.25
CA SER A 121 0.26 9.06 2.99
C SER A 121 0.99 9.82 1.88
N TRP A 122 0.27 10.26 0.83
CA TRP A 122 0.86 11.07 -0.24
C TRP A 122 1.32 12.45 0.22
N ILE A 123 0.63 13.07 1.18
CA ILE A 123 1.10 14.33 1.78
C ILE A 123 2.48 14.12 2.43
N GLY A 124 2.67 13.00 3.13
CA GLY A 124 3.97 12.60 3.69
C GLY A 124 5.08 12.59 2.62
N HIS A 125 4.85 11.83 1.55
CA HIS A 125 5.82 11.68 0.47
C HIS A 125 6.13 12.99 -0.26
N PHE A 126 5.11 13.74 -0.67
CA PHE A 126 5.32 14.91 -1.53
C PHE A 126 5.75 16.16 -0.77
N ALA A 127 5.38 16.32 0.50
CA ALA A 127 5.72 17.51 1.28
C ALA A 127 6.98 17.34 2.15
N PHE A 128 7.29 16.11 2.60
CA PHE A 128 8.36 15.89 3.59
C PHE A 128 9.47 14.97 3.09
N GLU A 129 9.13 13.81 2.52
CA GLU A 129 10.14 12.89 1.99
C GLU A 129 10.70 13.36 0.64
N LEU A 130 9.91 14.14 -0.10
CA LEU A 130 10.21 14.65 -1.44
C LEU A 130 10.53 13.54 -2.45
N ASN A 131 9.89 12.38 -2.30
CA ASN A 131 10.03 11.24 -3.21
C ASN A 131 8.68 10.86 -3.85
N LYS A 132 8.76 9.99 -4.86
CA LYS A 132 7.59 9.40 -5.50
C LYS A 132 7.19 8.15 -4.69
N PRO A 133 5.93 8.03 -4.25
CA PRO A 133 5.49 6.87 -3.46
C PRO A 133 5.79 5.54 -4.17
N ALA A 134 6.34 4.58 -3.42
CA ALA A 134 6.58 3.22 -3.89
C ALA A 134 5.30 2.53 -4.41
N ALA A 135 4.12 2.96 -3.95
CA ALA A 135 2.81 2.47 -4.38
C ALA A 135 2.55 2.62 -5.88
N PHE A 136 3.26 3.52 -6.58
CA PHE A 136 3.08 3.68 -8.04
C PHE A 136 3.75 2.54 -8.81
N VAL A 137 4.68 1.82 -8.17
CA VAL A 137 5.38 0.66 -8.74
C VAL A 137 4.88 -0.63 -8.07
N TYR A 138 4.77 -0.66 -6.75
CA TYR A 138 4.34 -1.82 -5.95
C TYR A 138 3.12 -1.49 -5.08
N PRO A 139 1.93 -1.28 -5.66
CA PRO A 139 0.74 -0.86 -4.93
C PRO A 139 0.32 -1.87 -3.87
N THR A 140 0.28 -3.17 -4.22
CA THR A 140 -0.14 -4.21 -3.28
C THR A 140 0.86 -4.38 -2.14
N TYR A 141 2.17 -4.39 -2.44
CA TYR A 141 3.18 -4.44 -1.36
C TYR A 141 3.23 -3.15 -0.54
N SER A 142 2.99 -1.98 -1.13
CA SER A 142 2.96 -0.71 -0.38
C SER A 142 1.80 -0.68 0.61
N PHE A 143 0.62 -1.18 0.23
CA PHE A 143 -0.50 -1.33 1.16
C PHE A 143 -0.14 -2.23 2.34
N PHE A 144 0.52 -3.37 2.10
CA PHE A 144 1.02 -4.22 3.18
C PHE A 144 2.16 -3.55 3.97
N GLY A 145 2.97 -2.73 3.32
CA GLY A 145 4.01 -1.91 3.92
C GLY A 145 3.45 -0.94 4.95
N ASP A 146 2.36 -0.23 4.64
CA ASP A 146 1.67 0.67 5.57
C ASP A 146 1.22 -0.09 6.84
N MET A 147 0.60 -1.26 6.67
CA MET A 147 0.13 -2.09 7.79
C MET A 147 1.29 -2.65 8.63
N HIS A 148 2.36 -3.11 7.98
CA HIS A 148 3.54 -3.64 8.65
C HIS A 148 4.30 -2.54 9.39
N MET A 149 4.46 -1.35 8.78
CA MET A 149 5.10 -0.20 9.41
C MET A 149 4.31 0.32 10.62
N MET A 150 2.97 0.28 10.57
CA MET A 150 2.13 0.55 11.75
C MET A 150 2.35 -0.49 12.85
N TYR A 151 2.36 -1.77 12.48
CA TYR A 151 2.60 -2.86 13.43
C TYR A 151 3.99 -2.75 14.10
N ASP A 152 5.02 -2.41 13.33
CA ASP A 152 6.37 -2.15 13.83
C ASP A 152 6.40 -0.96 14.80
N ALA A 153 5.63 0.09 14.52
CA ALA A 153 5.51 1.23 15.42
C ALA A 153 4.85 0.87 16.75
N VAL A 154 3.87 -0.04 16.74
CA VAL A 154 3.17 -0.51 17.95
C VAL A 154 4.03 -1.48 18.77
N LYS A 155 4.85 -2.31 18.12
CA LYS A 155 5.69 -3.31 18.80
C LYS A 155 6.97 -2.77 19.42
N GLY A 156 7.45 -1.59 18.98
CA GLY A 156 8.74 -1.03 19.40
C GLY A 156 9.88 -1.43 18.49
#